data_AF-A0A6L8F1B3-F1
#
_entry.id   AF-A0A6L8F1B3-F1
#
_cell.length_a   1.000
_cell.length_b   1.000
_cell.length_c   1.000
_cell.angle_alpha   90.00
_cell.angle_beta   90.00
_cell.angle_gamma   90.00
#
_symmetry.space_group_name_H-M   'P 1'
#
loop_
_entity.id
_entity.type
_entity.pdbx_description
1 polymer ?
#
loop_
_entity_poly.entity_id
_entity_poly.type
_entity_poly.pdbx_seq_one_letter_code
_entity_poly.pdbx_strand_id
1 'polypeptide(L)'
;MKQLTNMGSCGRPAWSPDSQSIAFTSSSFLFLMDTEGKRLKRLVAADPFAHCTWSPDSKQILFSASVGGWGREELLSIDVNGAGQHQLTWLDRPASISEPIWSPDRKWIAYFLKEILKLEPVLGPGNFDLPVIYVIDTENDGHPEPLESTKRLAAYSLGWAPEGFLSVSPSAEKQTTLWGRLKQSEDASK
;
A
#
# COMPACT_ATOMS: atom_id res chain seq x y z
N MET A 1 -16.30 -25.80 -0.38
CA MET A 1 -15.14 -25.06 0.16
C MET A 1 -13.89 -25.84 -0.21
N LYS A 2 -12.87 -25.22 -0.83
CA LYS A 2 -11.62 -25.88 -1.25
C LYS A 2 -10.43 -25.22 -0.55
N GLN A 3 -9.64 -25.98 0.18
CA GLN A 3 -8.37 -25.53 0.77
C GLN A 3 -7.28 -25.60 -0.32
N LEU A 4 -6.48 -24.52 -0.47
CA LEU A 4 -5.44 -24.43 -1.50
C LEU A 4 -4.02 -24.73 -0.97
N THR A 5 -3.78 -24.60 0.33
CA THR A 5 -2.46 -24.84 0.95
C THR A 5 -2.61 -25.35 2.39
N ASN A 6 -1.60 -26.08 2.90
CA ASN A 6 -1.55 -26.61 4.27
C ASN A 6 -0.37 -26.05 5.10
N MET A 7 0.00 -24.80 4.85
CA MET A 7 1.17 -24.14 5.46
C MET A 7 0.94 -23.61 6.88
N GLY A 8 -0.13 -24.01 7.56
CA GLY A 8 -0.52 -23.42 8.84
C GLY A 8 -1.12 -22.03 8.67
N SER A 9 -0.78 -21.09 9.56
CA SER A 9 -1.32 -19.73 9.50
C SER A 9 -0.86 -19.00 8.23
N CYS A 10 -1.84 -18.59 7.44
CA CYS A 10 -1.66 -17.83 6.20
C CYS A 10 -2.49 -16.54 6.31
N GLY A 11 -1.92 -15.41 5.89
CA GLY A 11 -2.55 -14.10 6.00
C GLY A 11 -2.58 -13.34 4.68
N ARG A 12 -3.59 -12.47 4.54
CA ARG A 12 -3.69 -11.43 3.49
C ARG A 12 -3.47 -11.95 2.06
N PRO A 13 -4.30 -12.90 1.59
CA PRO A 13 -4.21 -13.36 0.21
C PRO A 13 -4.63 -12.24 -0.76
N ALA A 14 -3.92 -12.12 -1.87
CA ALA A 14 -4.21 -11.19 -2.95
C ALA A 14 -4.12 -11.90 -4.30
N TRP A 15 -5.18 -11.78 -5.10
CA TRP A 15 -5.22 -12.31 -6.47
C TRP A 15 -4.48 -11.38 -7.43
N SER A 16 -3.77 -11.97 -8.40
CA SER A 16 -3.20 -11.22 -9.50
C SER A 16 -4.32 -10.64 -10.39
N PRO A 17 -4.12 -9.46 -11.00
CA PRO A 17 -5.09 -8.86 -11.92
C PRO A 17 -5.45 -9.77 -13.10
N ASP A 18 -4.50 -10.58 -13.58
CA ASP A 18 -4.72 -11.57 -14.65
C ASP A 18 -5.45 -12.85 -14.18
N SER A 19 -5.79 -12.95 -12.90
CA SER A 19 -6.48 -14.10 -12.28
C SER A 19 -5.74 -15.44 -12.40
N GLN A 20 -4.42 -15.44 -12.55
CA GLN A 20 -3.63 -16.67 -12.66
C GLN A 20 -2.92 -17.07 -11.37
N SER A 21 -2.70 -16.13 -10.47
CA SER A 21 -1.87 -16.34 -9.29
C SER A 21 -2.47 -15.73 -8.02
N ILE A 22 -2.05 -16.27 -6.88
CA ILE A 22 -2.41 -15.80 -5.55
C ILE A 22 -1.13 -15.59 -4.77
N ALA A 23 -0.91 -14.36 -4.32
CA ALA A 23 0.13 -14.00 -3.37
C ALA A 23 -0.43 -14.05 -1.95
N PHE A 24 0.36 -14.51 -0.98
CA PHE A 24 -0.06 -14.53 0.43
C PHE A 24 1.15 -14.57 1.36
N THR A 25 0.96 -14.21 2.62
CA THR A 25 2.01 -14.25 3.65
C THR A 25 1.88 -15.48 4.52
N SER A 26 3.00 -16.10 4.87
CA SER A 26 3.07 -17.18 5.86
C SER A 26 4.46 -17.22 6.49
N SER A 27 4.55 -17.40 7.81
CA SER A 27 5.81 -17.55 8.56
C SER A 27 6.93 -16.54 8.22
N SER A 28 6.58 -15.26 8.05
CA SER A 28 7.52 -14.17 7.66
C SER A 28 8.07 -14.28 6.23
N PHE A 29 7.31 -14.88 5.32
CA PHE A 29 7.64 -14.91 3.91
C PHE A 29 6.41 -14.59 3.06
N LEU A 30 6.68 -13.97 1.92
CA LEU A 30 5.73 -13.84 0.83
C LEU A 30 5.81 -15.09 -0.05
N PHE A 31 4.64 -15.70 -0.29
CA PHE A 31 4.46 -16.86 -1.14
C PHE A 31 3.61 -16.53 -2.35
N LEU A 32 3.80 -17.31 -3.39
CA LEU A 32 3.04 -17.29 -4.62
C LEU A 32 2.58 -18.71 -4.97
N MET A 33 1.35 -18.86 -5.41
CA MET A 33 0.83 -20.11 -5.98
C MET A 33 -0.13 -19.79 -7.13
N ASP A 34 -0.44 -20.79 -7.94
CA ASP A 34 -1.53 -20.65 -8.91
C ASP A 34 -2.91 -20.82 -8.24
N THR A 35 -3.97 -20.50 -8.98
CA THR A 35 -5.36 -20.54 -8.50
C THR A 35 -5.86 -21.94 -8.16
N GLU A 36 -5.15 -22.98 -8.60
CA GLU A 36 -5.47 -24.36 -8.26
C GLU A 36 -4.80 -24.82 -6.95
N GLY A 37 -3.91 -23.99 -6.38
CA GLY A 37 -3.08 -24.29 -5.21
C GLY A 37 -1.79 -25.03 -5.54
N LYS A 38 -1.39 -25.07 -6.81
CA LYS A 38 -0.15 -25.69 -7.28
C LYS A 38 0.93 -24.61 -7.47
N ARG A 39 2.13 -25.05 -7.86
CA ARG A 39 3.30 -24.20 -8.12
C ARG A 39 3.65 -23.25 -6.95
N LEU A 40 3.42 -23.73 -5.73
CA LEU A 40 3.76 -23.00 -4.51
C LEU A 40 5.25 -22.66 -4.51
N LYS A 41 5.53 -21.37 -4.34
CA LYS A 41 6.88 -20.82 -4.33
C LYS A 41 7.01 -19.75 -3.26
N ARG A 42 8.14 -19.79 -2.54
CA ARG A 42 8.57 -18.72 -1.64
C ARG A 42 9.27 -17.64 -2.47
N LEU A 43 8.80 -16.39 -2.40
CA LEU A 43 9.39 -15.27 -3.13
C LEU A 43 10.49 -14.60 -2.32
N VAL A 44 10.16 -14.08 -1.13
CA VAL A 44 11.06 -13.25 -0.34
C VAL A 44 10.67 -13.30 1.14
N ALA A 45 11.61 -12.98 2.02
CA ALA A 45 11.30 -12.68 3.41
C ALA A 45 10.46 -11.40 3.47
N ALA A 46 9.41 -11.41 4.29
CA ALA A 46 8.49 -10.29 4.46
C ALA A 46 7.96 -10.32 5.88
N ASP A 47 7.39 -9.21 6.35
CA ASP A 47 6.74 -9.23 7.67
C ASP A 47 5.53 -10.19 7.65
N PRO A 48 5.27 -10.95 8.73
CA PRO A 48 4.16 -11.91 8.80
C PRO A 48 2.79 -11.30 8.51
N PHE A 49 2.69 -9.99 8.73
CA PHE A 49 1.56 -9.15 8.43
C PHE A 49 2.00 -8.01 7.52
N ALA A 50 2.69 -8.30 6.41
CA ALA A 50 2.87 -7.35 5.33
C ALA A 50 1.56 -7.26 4.52
N HIS A 51 1.12 -6.06 4.14
CA HIS A 51 0.10 -5.92 3.09
C HIS A 51 0.81 -6.13 1.77
N CYS A 52 0.35 -7.08 0.95
CA CYS A 52 0.87 -7.25 -0.40
C CYS A 52 -0.18 -6.81 -1.42
N THR A 53 0.26 -6.11 -2.47
CA THR A 53 -0.59 -5.71 -3.58
C THR A 53 0.11 -6.00 -4.90
N TRP A 54 -0.66 -6.38 -5.91
CA TRP A 54 -0.15 -6.70 -7.23
C TRP A 54 0.01 -5.44 -8.07
N SER A 55 1.07 -5.38 -8.87
CA SER A 55 1.13 -4.40 -9.95
C SER A 55 -0.02 -4.65 -10.95
N PRO A 56 -0.60 -3.60 -11.55
CA PRO A 56 -1.68 -3.73 -12.53
C PRO A 56 -1.37 -4.66 -13.71
N ASP A 57 -0.10 -4.83 -14.08
CA ASP A 57 0.35 -5.72 -15.15
C ASP A 57 0.64 -7.16 -14.71
N SER A 58 0.35 -7.51 -13.45
CA SER A 58 0.57 -8.84 -12.86
C SER A 58 2.02 -9.33 -12.84
N LYS A 59 3.01 -8.42 -12.92
CA LYS A 59 4.44 -8.80 -12.96
C LYS A 59 5.19 -8.60 -11.65
N GLN A 60 4.69 -7.73 -10.79
CA GLN A 60 5.36 -7.36 -9.54
C GLN A 60 4.39 -7.41 -8.37
N ILE A 61 4.96 -7.64 -7.19
CA ILE A 61 4.25 -7.56 -5.92
C ILE A 61 4.93 -6.51 -5.06
N LEU A 62 4.12 -5.58 -4.56
CA LEU A 62 4.51 -4.54 -3.64
C LEU A 62 4.15 -4.97 -2.22
N PHE A 63 5.05 -4.78 -1.27
CA PHE A 63 4.90 -5.21 0.12
C PHE A 63 5.70 -4.31 1.06
N SER A 64 5.24 -4.18 2.32
CA SER A 64 6.03 -3.56 3.37
C SER A 64 6.92 -4.60 4.08
N ALA A 65 8.13 -4.20 4.44
CA ALA A 65 9.00 -5.00 5.30
C ALA A 65 9.91 -4.13 6.17
N SER A 66 10.25 -4.64 7.34
CA SER A 66 11.24 -4.04 8.22
C SER A 66 12.65 -4.05 7.60
N VAL A 67 13.23 -2.86 7.38
CA VAL A 67 14.59 -2.72 6.79
C VAL A 67 15.52 -2.00 7.75
N GLY A 68 16.73 -2.54 7.94
CA GLY A 68 17.80 -1.88 8.69
C GLY A 68 17.60 -1.77 10.21
N GLY A 69 16.57 -2.43 10.77
CA GLY A 69 16.22 -2.37 12.18
C GLY A 69 15.62 -1.01 12.60
N TRP A 70 15.33 -0.85 13.90
CA TRP A 70 14.84 0.40 14.51
C TRP A 70 13.35 0.74 14.30
N GLY A 71 12.50 -0.24 13.96
CA GLY A 71 11.07 -0.01 13.79
C GLY A 71 10.71 0.81 12.56
N ARG A 72 11.51 0.66 11.49
CA ARG A 72 11.25 1.24 10.17
C ARG A 72 10.77 0.16 9.23
N GLU A 73 9.54 0.32 8.76
CA GLU A 73 9.01 -0.45 7.65
C GLU A 73 9.18 0.37 6.37
N GLU A 74 9.83 -0.25 5.39
CA GLU A 74 9.98 0.33 4.06
C GLU A 74 9.02 -0.35 3.10
N LEU A 75 8.75 0.33 1.99
CA LEU A 75 7.99 -0.22 0.88
C LEU A 75 8.95 -0.82 -0.14
N LEU A 76 8.67 -2.05 -0.57
CA LEU A 76 9.50 -2.80 -1.50
C LEU A 76 8.65 -3.45 -2.57
N SER A 77 9.22 -3.62 -3.75
CA SER A 77 8.66 -4.44 -4.82
C SER A 77 9.55 -5.66 -5.09
N ILE A 78 8.94 -6.71 -5.65
CA ILE A 78 9.65 -7.88 -6.17
C ILE A 78 8.92 -8.42 -7.40
N ASP A 79 9.67 -8.91 -8.38
CA ASP A 79 9.09 -9.59 -9.52
C ASP A 79 8.46 -10.94 -9.09
N VAL A 80 7.40 -11.35 -9.78
CA VAL A 80 6.73 -12.66 -9.54
C VAL A 80 7.65 -13.86 -9.76
N ASN A 81 8.74 -13.67 -10.51
CA ASN A 81 9.79 -14.67 -10.69
C ASN A 81 10.76 -14.73 -9.47
N GLY A 82 10.58 -13.89 -8.45
CA GLY A 82 11.40 -13.83 -7.23
C GLY A 82 12.73 -13.08 -7.39
N ALA A 83 12.98 -12.44 -8.52
CA ALA A 83 14.14 -11.60 -8.76
C ALA A 83 13.78 -10.12 -8.62
N GLY A 84 14.77 -9.24 -8.77
CA GLY A 84 14.54 -7.81 -8.91
C GLY A 84 13.91 -7.16 -7.68
N GLN A 85 14.20 -7.64 -6.47
CA GLN A 85 13.75 -6.95 -5.26
C GLN A 85 14.30 -5.52 -5.27
N HIS A 86 13.41 -4.55 -5.09
CA HIS A 86 13.74 -3.14 -5.14
C HIS A 86 13.03 -2.41 -3.99
N GLN A 87 13.77 -1.55 -3.30
CA GLN A 87 13.23 -0.72 -2.23
C GLN A 87 12.77 0.60 -2.84
N LEU A 88 11.56 1.04 -2.47
CA LEU A 88 10.88 2.19 -3.06
C LEU A 88 10.76 3.38 -2.10
N THR A 89 11.12 3.20 -0.83
CA THR A 89 11.13 4.28 0.19
C THR A 89 12.39 4.19 1.03
N TRP A 90 12.85 5.32 1.57
CA TRP A 90 13.98 5.39 2.50
C TRP A 90 13.61 6.31 3.67
N LEU A 91 12.91 5.76 4.65
CA LEU A 91 12.48 6.51 5.82
C LEU A 91 13.66 6.79 6.75
N ASP A 92 13.80 8.06 7.15
CA ASP A 92 14.83 8.54 8.08
C ASP A 92 14.44 8.37 9.56
N ARG A 93 13.21 7.89 9.83
CA ARG A 93 12.62 7.83 11.17
C ARG A 93 11.73 6.59 11.35
N PRO A 94 11.52 6.12 12.61
CA PRO A 94 10.64 4.99 12.90
C PRO A 94 9.19 5.26 12.46
N ALA A 95 8.69 4.40 11.58
CA ALA A 95 7.33 4.47 11.06
C ALA A 95 6.93 3.12 10.47
N SER A 96 5.62 2.89 10.44
CA SER A 96 5.00 1.74 9.77
C SER A 96 4.34 2.16 8.46
N ILE A 97 4.44 1.31 7.43
CA ILE A 97 3.78 1.49 6.14
C ILE A 97 2.69 0.44 5.98
N SER A 98 1.46 0.86 5.67
CA SER A 98 0.33 -0.05 5.47
C SER A 98 -0.50 0.28 4.23
N GLU A 99 -1.19 -0.76 3.73
CA GLU A 99 -2.10 -0.69 2.57
C GLU A 99 -1.55 0.02 1.33
N PRO A 100 -0.36 -0.36 0.84
CA PRO A 100 0.13 0.24 -0.38
C PRO A 100 -0.75 -0.19 -1.56
N ILE A 101 -1.01 0.73 -2.50
CA ILE A 101 -1.79 0.49 -3.71
C ILE A 101 -1.17 1.16 -4.94
N TRP A 102 -1.11 0.43 -6.04
CA TRP A 102 -0.69 0.97 -7.34
C TRP A 102 -1.78 1.82 -7.98
N SER A 103 -1.37 2.89 -8.64
CA SER A 103 -2.21 3.55 -9.63
C SER A 103 -2.43 2.62 -10.83
N PRO A 104 -3.59 2.69 -11.51
CA PRO A 104 -3.87 1.84 -12.66
C PRO A 104 -2.84 1.98 -13.80
N ASP A 105 -2.24 3.16 -13.94
CA ASP A 105 -1.21 3.46 -14.94
C ASP A 105 0.22 3.11 -14.50
N ARG A 106 0.38 2.55 -13.28
CA ARG A 106 1.64 2.10 -12.67
C ARG A 106 2.66 3.20 -12.34
N LYS A 107 2.31 4.47 -12.47
CA LYS A 107 3.23 5.59 -12.22
C LYS A 107 3.32 5.97 -10.75
N TRP A 108 2.26 5.70 -10.00
CA TRP A 108 2.12 6.16 -8.63
C TRP A 108 1.81 5.01 -7.70
N ILE A 109 2.25 5.15 -6.46
CA ILE A 109 1.85 4.29 -5.37
C ILE A 109 1.36 5.15 -4.23
N ALA A 110 0.15 4.89 -3.73
CA ALA A 110 -0.35 5.50 -2.51
C ALA A 110 -0.22 4.52 -1.34
N TYR A 111 0.07 5.01 -0.14
CA TYR A 111 0.18 4.20 1.06
C TYR A 111 -0.12 5.02 2.32
N PHE A 112 -0.41 4.33 3.42
CA PHE A 112 -0.47 4.94 4.74
C PHE A 112 0.90 4.90 5.41
N LEU A 113 1.34 6.03 5.93
CA LEU A 113 2.49 6.15 6.82
C LEU A 113 2.00 6.53 8.22
N LYS A 114 2.39 5.75 9.21
CA LYS A 114 2.17 6.09 10.63
C LYS A 114 3.51 6.18 11.32
N GLU A 115 3.83 7.36 11.81
CA GLU A 115 5.03 7.57 12.61
C GLU A 115 4.88 6.86 13.95
N ILE A 116 5.92 6.11 14.34
CA ILE A 116 5.98 5.46 15.63
C ILE A 116 6.74 6.43 16.52
N LEU A 117 6.01 7.34 17.19
CA LEU A 117 6.63 8.27 18.12
C LEU A 117 7.44 7.51 19.17
N LYS A 118 8.65 7.99 19.47
CA LYS A 118 9.32 7.65 20.74
C LYS A 118 8.34 8.06 21.85
N LEU A 119 8.15 7.18 22.83
CA LEU A 119 7.28 7.34 24.00
C LEU A 119 7.52 8.70 24.71
N GLU A 120 6.92 9.77 24.22
CA GLU A 120 6.57 10.91 25.06
C GLU A 120 5.35 10.45 25.87
N PRO A 121 5.35 10.59 27.21
CA PRO A 121 4.21 10.18 28.01
C PRO A 121 2.99 11.02 27.57
N VAL A 122 2.01 10.34 26.96
CA VAL A 122 0.75 10.94 26.50
C VAL A 122 -0.07 11.39 27.71
N LEU A 123 0.25 12.57 28.24
CA LEU A 123 -0.58 13.27 29.21
C LEU A 123 -1.40 14.34 28.48
N GLY A 124 -2.39 13.89 27.71
CA GLY A 124 -3.36 14.78 27.09
C GLY A 124 -4.43 14.03 26.30
N PRO A 125 -5.73 14.33 26.47
CA PRO A 125 -6.77 13.70 25.68
C PRO A 125 -6.75 14.29 24.26
N GLY A 126 -6.39 13.49 23.25
CA GLY A 126 -6.78 13.77 21.86
C GLY A 126 -5.72 13.76 20.77
N ASN A 127 -4.44 13.49 21.05
CA ASN A 127 -3.46 13.27 19.98
C ASN A 127 -3.47 11.80 19.55
N PHE A 128 -4.41 11.45 18.68
CA PHE A 128 -4.35 10.18 17.96
C PHE A 128 -3.34 10.35 16.81
N ASP A 129 -2.23 9.60 16.84
CA ASP A 129 -1.34 9.42 15.71
C ASP A 129 -2.11 8.69 14.59
N LEU A 130 -2.88 9.46 13.83
CA LEU A 130 -3.59 8.96 12.67
C LEU A 130 -2.59 8.74 11.53
N PRO A 131 -2.74 7.64 10.76
CA PRO A 131 -1.93 7.43 9.58
C PRO A 131 -2.17 8.57 8.57
N VAL A 132 -1.09 9.05 7.96
CA VAL A 132 -1.11 10.04 6.89
C VAL A 132 -0.96 9.33 5.55
N ILE A 133 -1.68 9.79 4.52
CA ILE A 133 -1.58 9.24 3.18
C ILE A 133 -0.39 9.87 2.46
N TYR A 134 0.47 9.06 1.86
CA TYR A 134 1.58 9.47 1.03
C TYR A 134 1.44 8.90 -0.38
N VAL A 135 2.06 9.57 -1.36
CA VAL A 135 2.17 9.10 -2.74
C VAL A 135 3.63 9.16 -3.17
N ILE A 136 4.12 8.10 -3.81
CA ILE A 136 5.45 8.07 -4.45
C ILE A 136 5.32 7.82 -5.94
N ASP A 137 6.26 8.36 -6.70
CA ASP A 137 6.49 8.02 -8.11
C ASP A 137 7.33 6.73 -8.18
N THR A 138 6.95 5.83 -9.09
CA THR A 138 7.59 4.52 -9.27
C THR A 138 8.91 4.60 -10.04
N GLU A 139 9.20 5.71 -10.71
CA GLU A 139 10.42 5.92 -11.50
C GLU A 139 11.46 6.83 -10.81
N ASN A 140 11.11 7.53 -9.72
CA ASN A 140 11.96 8.57 -9.11
C ASN A 140 12.53 8.20 -7.73
N ASP A 141 12.97 6.94 -7.54
CA ASP A 141 13.77 6.49 -6.38
C ASP A 141 13.31 7.04 -5.01
N GLY A 142 12.00 7.03 -4.76
CA GLY A 142 11.45 7.03 -3.41
C GLY A 142 11.68 8.27 -2.56
N HIS A 143 11.73 9.46 -3.15
CA HIS A 143 11.42 10.68 -2.41
C HIS A 143 9.89 10.80 -2.25
N PRO A 144 9.32 10.50 -1.07
CA PRO A 144 7.89 10.61 -0.88
C PRO A 144 7.48 12.07 -0.90
N GLU A 145 6.69 12.46 -1.88
CA GLU A 145 5.99 13.73 -1.84
C GLU A 145 4.71 13.52 -0.99
N PRO A 146 4.55 14.24 0.13
CA PRO A 146 3.29 14.17 0.86
C PRO A 146 2.19 14.70 -0.07
N LEU A 147 1.18 13.88 -0.36
CA LEU A 147 -0.08 14.40 -0.87
C LEU A 147 -0.62 15.30 0.25
N GLU A 148 -0.76 16.60 -0.01
CA GLU A 148 -1.05 17.66 0.97
C GLU A 148 -1.81 17.13 2.19
N SER A 149 -1.20 17.29 3.37
CA SER A 149 -1.67 16.75 4.64
C SER A 149 -3.18 16.89 4.77
N THR A 150 -3.92 15.81 4.52
CA THR A 150 -5.34 15.74 4.85
C THR A 150 -5.41 15.62 6.37
N LYS A 151 -5.26 16.77 7.05
CA LYS A 151 -5.50 16.88 8.48
C LYS A 151 -6.93 16.40 8.71
N ARG A 152 -7.06 15.21 9.30
CA ARG A 152 -8.30 14.52 9.68
C ARG A 152 -9.10 13.86 8.56
N LEU A 153 -8.55 12.81 7.95
CA LEU A 153 -9.41 11.74 7.45
C LEU A 153 -9.01 10.43 8.13
N ALA A 154 -9.93 9.84 8.89
CA ALA A 154 -9.89 8.42 9.18
C ALA A 154 -10.24 7.71 7.86
N ALA A 155 -9.25 7.51 7.00
CA ALA A 155 -9.44 6.84 5.74
C ALA A 155 -9.45 5.33 6.00
N TYR A 156 -10.56 4.67 5.64
CA TYR A 156 -10.79 3.24 5.91
C TYR A 156 -10.33 2.32 4.78
N SER A 157 -9.92 2.89 3.63
CA SER A 157 -9.36 2.16 2.48
C SER A 157 -8.86 3.15 1.42
N LEU A 158 -7.69 2.89 0.83
CA LEU A 158 -7.22 3.67 -0.32
C LEU A 158 -7.82 3.14 -1.63
N GLY A 159 -8.04 4.02 -2.61
CA GLY A 159 -8.48 3.66 -3.95
C GLY A 159 -8.18 4.75 -4.97
N TRP A 160 -7.76 4.36 -6.18
CA TRP A 160 -7.55 5.28 -7.31
C TRP A 160 -8.81 5.38 -8.17
N ALA A 161 -9.21 6.58 -8.56
CA ALA A 161 -10.25 6.80 -9.55
C ALA A 161 -9.63 6.85 -10.96
N PRO A 162 -10.20 6.18 -11.98
CA PRO A 162 -9.68 6.25 -13.34
C PRO A 162 -9.91 7.64 -13.95
N GLU A 163 -9.03 8.06 -14.87
CA GLU A 163 -9.24 9.26 -15.67
C GLU A 163 -10.49 9.05 -16.56
N GLY A 164 -11.64 9.58 -16.12
CA GLY A 164 -12.91 9.47 -16.84
C GLY A 164 -14.07 8.86 -16.05
N PHE A 165 -13.95 8.66 -14.74
CA PHE A 165 -15.10 8.21 -13.94
C PHE A 165 -16.18 9.29 -13.85
N LEU A 166 -17.35 9.03 -14.43
CA LEU A 166 -18.58 9.76 -14.11
C LEU A 166 -19.18 9.14 -12.84
N SER A 167 -19.14 9.86 -11.72
CA SER A 167 -19.87 9.45 -10.52
C SER A 167 -21.35 9.82 -10.67
N VAL A 168 -22.23 8.82 -10.71
CA VAL A 168 -23.65 9.01 -10.41
C VAL A 168 -23.88 8.60 -8.95
N SER A 169 -24.26 9.55 -8.10
CA SER A 169 -24.68 9.26 -6.73
C SER A 169 -26.18 8.89 -6.72
N PRO A 170 -26.58 7.67 -6.33
CA PRO A 170 -27.96 7.38 -6.02
C PRO A 170 -28.21 7.83 -4.58
N SER A 171 -29.04 8.85 -4.41
CA SER A 171 -29.53 9.48 -3.16
C SER A 171 -28.71 10.65 -2.60
N ALA A 172 -29.45 11.72 -2.26
CA ALA A 172 -28.97 13.04 -1.87
C ALA A 172 -28.31 13.13 -0.48
N GLU A 173 -28.06 12.00 0.20
CA GLU A 173 -27.58 11.98 1.59
C GLU A 173 -26.18 11.39 1.77
N LYS A 174 -25.52 10.95 0.69
CA LYS A 174 -24.15 10.41 0.76
C LYS A 174 -23.14 11.39 0.19
N GLN A 175 -22.33 11.98 1.06
CA GLN A 175 -21.10 12.67 0.64
C GLN A 175 -20.09 11.60 0.17
N THR A 176 -19.75 11.63 -1.12
CA THR A 176 -18.65 10.87 -1.68
C THR A 176 -17.56 11.87 -2.04
N THR A 177 -16.42 11.83 -1.35
CA THR A 177 -15.24 12.61 -1.75
C THR A 177 -14.47 11.81 -2.78
N LEU A 178 -14.60 12.21 -4.05
CA LEU A 178 -13.82 11.66 -5.16
C LEU A 178 -12.68 12.63 -5.46
N TRP A 179 -11.43 12.21 -5.27
CA TRP A 179 -10.27 13.04 -5.59
C TRP A 179 -9.98 12.97 -7.09
N GLY A 180 -10.13 14.12 -7.76
CA GLY A 180 -9.60 14.42 -9.09
C GLY A 180 -8.69 15.65 -8.99
N ARG A 181 -7.80 15.84 -9.98
CA ARG A 181 -6.73 16.86 -10.08
C ARG A 181 -6.98 18.14 -9.26
N LEU A 182 -6.04 18.47 -8.37
CA LEU A 182 -5.92 19.78 -7.74
C LEU A 182 -5.69 20.82 -8.85
N LYS A 183 -6.72 21.60 -9.20
CA LYS A 183 -6.52 22.82 -9.98
C LYS A 183 -6.14 23.92 -8.99
N GLN A 184 -4.84 24.23 -8.94
CA GLN A 184 -4.36 25.44 -8.29
C GLN A 184 -4.98 26.64 -9.06
N SER A 185 -5.85 27.41 -8.42
CA SER A 185 -6.21 28.72 -8.95
C SER A 185 -5.12 29.69 -8.51
N GLU A 186 -4.35 30.21 -9.47
CA GLU A 186 -3.57 31.41 -9.23
C GLU A 186 -4.55 32.54 -8.90
N ASP A 187 -4.36 33.15 -7.73
CA ASP A 187 -4.94 34.45 -7.40
C ASP A 187 -4.39 35.49 -8.39
N ALA A 188 -5.14 35.77 -9.45
CA ALA A 188 -4.96 37.01 -10.20
C ALA A 188 -5.68 38.12 -9.44
N SER A 189 -4.95 38.74 -8.53
CA SER A 189 -5.31 40.03 -7.95
C SER A 189 -5.43 41.05 -9.09
N LYS A 190 -6.61 41.67 -9.22
CA LYS A 190 -6.82 43.09 -9.54
C LYS A 190 -8.28 43.49 -9.36
#